data_AF-A0A7K4DNB7-F1
#
_entry.id   AF-A0A7K4DNB7-F1
#
_cell.length_a   1.000
_cell.length_b   1.000
_cell.length_c   1.000
_cell.angle_alpha   90.00
_cell.angle_beta   90.00
_cell.angle_gamma   90.00
#
_symmetry.space_group_name_H-M   'P 1'
#
loop_
_entity.id
_entity.type
_entity.pdbx_description
1 polymer ?
#
loop_
_entity_poly.entity_id
_entity_poly.type
_entity_poly.pdbx_seq_one_letter_code
_entity_poly.pdbx_strand_id
1 'polypeptide(L)' 'MKTVSVQELNGSFFAYLPKVWVTNAGIQKGDKISWIIEEGDHRTLKMEINSKED' A
#
# COMPACT_ATOMS: atom_id res chain seq x y z
N MET A 1 4.29 14.27 6.49
CA MET A 1 3.38 13.45 5.66
C MET A 1 4.14 13.05 4.42
N LYS A 2 4.14 11.77 4.04
CA LYS A 2 4.88 11.28 2.86
C LYS A 2 3.85 10.87 1.80
N THR A 3 3.86 11.56 0.67
CA THR A 3 2.90 11.39 -0.42
C THR A 3 3.44 10.38 -1.43
N VAL A 4 2.61 9.45 -1.88
CA VAL A 4 2.90 8.56 -3.01
C VAL A 4 2.07 8.98 -4.22
N SER A 5 2.66 8.91 -5.41
CA SER A 5 1.94 9.17 -6.66
C SER A 5 1.24 7.90 -7.13
N VAL A 6 -0.03 8.03 -7.50
CA VAL A 6 -0.77 6.98 -8.21
C VAL A 6 -0.63 7.22 -9.71
N GLN A 7 -0.36 6.15 -10.47
CA GLN A 7 -0.32 6.16 -11.92
C GLN A 7 -1.41 5.23 -12.46
N GLU A 8 -2.12 5.68 -13.50
CA GLU A 8 -3.06 4.85 -14.25
C GLU A 8 -2.34 4.22 -15.45
N LEU A 9 -2.52 2.91 -15.62
CA LEU A 9 -2.00 2.15 -16.75
C LEU A 9 -3.05 1.10 -17.17
N ASN A 10 -3.57 1.21 -18.39
CA ASN A 10 -4.53 0.28 -18.98
C ASN A 10 -5.77 0.02 -18.10
N GLY A 11 -6.35 1.07 -17.51
CA GLY A 11 -7.52 0.97 -16.62
C GLY A 11 -7.22 0.39 -15.23
N SER A 12 -5.94 0.19 -14.90
CA SER A 12 -5.48 -0.21 -13.57
C SER A 12 -4.73 0.94 -12.90
N PHE A 13 -4.84 1.06 -11.58
CA PHE A 13 -4.14 2.07 -10.79
C PHE A 13 -2.98 1.44 -10.02
N PHE A 14 -1.81 2.05 -10.09
CA PHE A 14 -0.58 1.60 -9.45
C PHE A 14 -0.04 2.68 -8.53
N ALA A 15 0.34 2.32 -7.31
CA ALA A 15 1.07 3.20 -6.41
C ALA A 15 2.49 2.66 -6.22
N TYR A 16 3.48 3.52 -6.42
CA TYR A 16 4.88 3.16 -6.14
C TYR A 16 5.19 3.47 -4.68
N LEU A 17 5.47 2.42 -3.90
CA LEU A 17 5.90 2.55 -2.52
C LEU A 17 7.42 2.80 -2.46
N PRO A 18 7.88 3.78 -1.66
CA PRO A 18 9.29 3.95 -1.37
C PRO A 18 9.92 2.65 -0.84
N LYS A 19 11.09 2.29 -1.38
CA LYS A 19 11.82 1.06 -1.01
C LYS A 19 11.98 0.90 0.51
N VAL A 20 12.29 1.98 1.21
CA VAL A 20 12.48 1.98 2.68
C VAL A 20 11.21 1.52 3.42
N TRP A 21 10.02 1.84 2.92
CA TRP A 21 8.77 1.39 3.54
C TRP A 21 8.57 -0.10 3.38
N VAL A 22 8.76 -0.59 2.15
CA VAL A 22 8.65 -2.01 1.82
C VAL A 22 9.63 -2.82 2.67
N THR A 23 10.88 -2.37 2.78
CA THR A 23 11.91 -3.04 3.60
C THR A 23 11.58 -3.00 5.09
N ASN A 24 11.21 -1.84 5.65
CA ASN A 24 10.90 -1.73 7.08
C ASN A 24 9.64 -2.53 7.47
N ALA A 25 8.71 -2.68 6.54
CA ALA A 25 7.48 -3.41 6.74
C ALA A 25 7.60 -4.92 6.42
N GLY A 26 8.79 -5.37 5.96
CA GLY A 26 9.03 -6.78 5.62
C GLY A 26 8.25 -7.28 4.41
N ILE A 27 7.73 -6.39 3.56
CA ILE A 27 6.90 -6.74 2.41
C ILE A 27 7.76 -7.35 1.31
N GLN A 28 7.34 -8.49 0.78
CA GLN A 28 7.97 -9.19 -0.31
C GLN A 28 7.08 -9.23 -1.57
N LYS A 29 7.71 -9.54 -2.70
CA LYS A 29 6.98 -9.71 -3.96
C LYS A 29 6.03 -10.90 -3.83
N GLY A 30 4.73 -10.64 -4.04
CA GLY A 30 3.69 -11.66 -3.96
C GLY A 30 2.82 -11.57 -2.70
N ASP A 31 3.24 -10.76 -1.72
CA ASP A 31 2.43 -10.49 -0.54
C ASP A 31 1.12 -9.80 -0.90
N LYS A 32 0.07 -10.13 -0.15
CA LYS A 32 -1.23 -9.48 -0.25
C LYS A 32 -1.31 -8.39 0.81
N ILE A 33 -1.46 -7.15 0.35
CA ILE A 33 -1.66 -5.97 1.20
C ILE A 33 -3.10 -5.48 1.08
N SER A 34 -3.68 -5.06 2.20
CA SER A 34 -4.98 -4.40 2.26
C SER A 34 -4.76 -2.91 2.51
N TRP A 35 -5.51 -2.08 1.78
CA TRP A 35 -5.58 -0.64 2.03
C TRP A 35 -6.95 -0.30 2.59
N ILE A 36 -6.97 0.36 3.75
CA ILE A 36 -8.20 0.76 4.43
C ILE A 36 -8.34 2.27 4.32
N ILE A 37 -9.51 2.70 3.83
CA ILE A 37 -9.98 4.07 3.93
C ILE A 37 -10.88 4.12 5.15
N GLU A 38 -10.56 4.98 6.11
CA GLU A 38 -11.41 5.17 7.28
C GLU A 38 -12.56 6.10 6.94
N GLU A 39 -13.75 5.78 7.43
CA GLU A 39 -14.93 6.62 7.24
C GLU A 39 -14.67 8.02 7.83
N GLY A 40 -14.83 9.05 7.01
CA GLY A 40 -14.56 10.43 7.39
C GLY A 40 -13.11 10.91 7.14
N ASP A 41 -12.16 10.02 6.83
CA ASP A 41 -10.80 10.40 6.38
C ASP A 41 -10.48 9.81 5.00
N HIS A 42 -10.92 10.52 3.96
CA HIS A 42 -10.64 10.17 2.56
C HIS A 42 -9.23 10.62 2.10
N ARG A 43 -8.43 11.24 2.97
CA ARG A 43 -7.08 11.73 2.62
C ARG A 43 -5.98 10.77 3.03
N THR A 44 -6.28 9.83 3.91
CA THR A 44 -5.32 8.88 4.46
C THR A 44 -5.69 7.45 4.06
N LEU A 45 -4.71 6.72 3.55
CA LEU A 45 -4.80 5.27 3.34
C LEU A 45 -3.96 4.57 4.40
N LYS A 46 -4.58 3.67 5.16
CA LYS A 46 -3.87 2.79 6.11
C LYS A 46 -3.54 1.47 5.42
N MET A 47 -2.32 0.99 5.62
CA MET A 47 -1.86 -0.27 5.04
C MET A 47 -1.85 -1.35 6.12
N GLU A 48 -2.46 -2.50 5.82
CA GLU A 48 -2.38 -3.72 6.61
C GLU A 48 -1.74 -4.83 5.79
N ILE A 49 -0.84 -5.58 6.41
CA ILE A 49 -0.13 -6.68 5.76
C ILE A 49 -0.75 -7.98 6.27
N ASN A 50 -1.43 -8.68 5.38
CA ASN A 50 -1.99 -10.00 5.68
C ASN A 50 -0.86 -11.03 5.57
N SER A 51 -0.07 -11.13 6.63
CA SER A 51 0.92 -12.19 6.75
C SER A 51 0.16 -13.51 6.83
N LYS A 52 0.44 -14.47 5.95
CA LYS A 52 0.01 -15.84 6.18
C LYS A 52 0.78 -16.33 7.41
N GLU A 53 0.07 -16.61 8.50
CA GLU A 53 0.60 -17.52 9.52
C GLU A 53 0.65 -18.90 8.86
N ASP A 54 1.87 -19.42 8.66
CA ASP A 54 2.13 -20.83 8.30
C ASP A 54 1.97 -21.73 9.53
#